data_AF-A0A356N8H7-F1
#
_entry.id   AF-A0A356N8H7-F1
#
_cell.length_a   1.000
_cell.length_b   1.000
_cell.length_c   1.000
_cell.angle_alpha   90.00
_cell.angle_beta   90.00
_cell.angle_gamma   90.00
#
_symmetry.space_group_name_H-M   'P 1'
#
loop_
_entity.id
_entity.type
_entity.pdbx_description
1 polymer ?
#
loop_
_entity_poly.entity_id
_entity_poly.type
_entity_poly.pdbx_seq_one_letter_code
_entity_poly.pdbx_strand_id
1 'polypeptide(L)'
;MKKYVAKFPTAKCKTLVFSGGVGTGKTCLASAMARAIIEKGYSVQFLSAYEFCSLMLKVHTSPISERNALLSDALTCDLLVIDDLGTEPMLKNVTVEYLLLTLEERQSKGLATVITTNLSGENILNRYGERIYSRLSHKQYSMIIQMQGNDLRL
;
A
#
# COMPACT_ATOMS: atom_id res chain seq x y z
N MET A 1 10.91 7.65 -10.06
CA MET A 1 10.23 6.36 -10.35
C MET A 1 11.06 5.38 -11.16
N LYS A 2 11.54 5.71 -12.37
CA LYS A 2 12.44 4.81 -13.14
C LYS A 2 13.65 4.29 -12.32
N LYS A 3 14.27 5.15 -11.51
CA LYS A 3 15.35 4.77 -10.58
C LYS A 3 14.94 3.74 -9.51
N TYR A 4 13.69 3.80 -9.03
CA TYR A 4 13.18 2.85 -8.05
C TYR A 4 12.99 1.48 -8.70
N VAL A 5 12.28 1.43 -9.83
CA VAL A 5 12.04 0.21 -10.61
C VAL A 5 13.36 -0.44 -11.03
N ALA A 6 14.34 0.34 -11.48
CA ALA A 6 15.67 -0.17 -11.83
C ALA A 6 16.34 -0.89 -10.64
N LYS A 7 16.23 -0.34 -9.43
CA LYS A 7 16.79 -0.89 -8.19
C LYS A 7 15.90 -1.95 -7.52
N PHE A 8 14.74 -2.28 -8.06
CA PHE A 8 13.87 -3.29 -7.46
C PHE A 8 14.51 -4.70 -7.55
N PRO A 9 14.51 -5.51 -6.46
CA PRO A 9 13.86 -5.30 -5.15
C PRO A 9 14.79 -4.71 -4.07
N THR A 10 16.04 -4.37 -4.39
CA THR A 10 17.08 -3.94 -3.45
C THR A 10 17.00 -2.46 -3.05
N ALA A 11 15.97 -1.74 -3.48
CA ALA A 11 15.72 -0.37 -3.04
C ALA A 11 15.61 -0.29 -1.50
N LYS A 12 16.30 0.70 -0.90
CA LYS A 12 16.26 0.93 0.56
C LYS A 12 14.86 1.31 1.05
N CYS A 13 14.17 2.13 0.28
CA CYS A 13 12.77 2.48 0.57
C CYS A 13 11.88 1.30 0.18
N LYS A 14 11.19 0.75 1.15
CA LYS A 14 10.26 -0.39 0.99
C LYS A 14 8.83 0.08 0.87
N THR A 15 8.45 1.17 1.52
CA THR A 15 7.08 1.72 1.41
C THR A 15 7.07 3.06 0.71
N LEU A 16 6.38 3.14 -0.43
CA LEU A 16 6.15 4.40 -1.15
C LEU A 16 4.68 4.79 -1.01
N VAL A 17 4.41 6.03 -0.61
CA VAL A 17 3.05 6.56 -0.52
C VAL A 17 2.93 7.73 -1.49
N PHE A 18 2.11 7.58 -2.52
CA PHE A 18 1.71 8.68 -3.39
C PHE A 18 0.48 9.35 -2.80
N SER A 19 0.63 10.59 -2.35
CA SER A 19 -0.43 11.41 -1.76
C SER A 19 -0.72 12.60 -2.67
N GLY A 20 -1.97 13.04 -2.80
CA GLY A 20 -2.30 14.24 -3.58
C GLY A 20 -3.76 14.26 -4.04
N GLY A 21 -4.23 15.37 -4.60
CA GLY A 21 -5.62 15.54 -5.03
C GLY A 21 -6.07 14.55 -6.12
N VAL A 22 -7.39 14.48 -6.36
CA VAL A 22 -7.98 13.64 -7.42
C VAL A 22 -7.36 14.01 -8.78
N GLY A 23 -7.17 13.01 -9.65
CA GLY A 23 -6.70 13.27 -11.00
C GLY A 23 -5.20 13.53 -11.17
N THR A 24 -4.44 13.61 -10.08
CA THR A 24 -2.98 13.86 -10.10
C THR A 24 -2.13 12.70 -10.66
N GLY A 25 -2.74 11.61 -11.13
CA GLY A 25 -2.04 10.48 -11.77
C GLY A 25 -1.44 9.44 -10.82
N LYS A 26 -1.78 9.44 -9.52
CA LYS A 26 -1.26 8.48 -8.51
C LYS A 26 -1.45 7.01 -8.91
N THR A 27 -2.69 6.60 -9.21
CA THR A 27 -3.03 5.23 -9.63
C THR A 27 -2.34 4.85 -10.93
N CYS A 28 -2.27 5.79 -11.89
CA CYS A 28 -1.56 5.57 -13.16
C CYS A 28 -0.06 5.31 -12.92
N LEU A 29 0.56 6.09 -12.04
CA LEU A 29 1.96 5.92 -11.67
C LEU A 29 2.21 4.58 -10.97
N ALA A 30 1.37 4.23 -9.99
CA ALA A 30 1.46 2.94 -9.30
C ALA A 30 1.28 1.76 -10.27
N SER A 31 0.34 1.86 -11.20
CA SER A 31 0.09 0.86 -12.25
C SER A 31 1.29 0.73 -13.20
N ALA A 32 1.89 1.83 -13.63
CA ALA A 32 3.08 1.83 -14.48
C ALA A 32 4.28 1.19 -13.77
N MET A 33 4.46 1.44 -12.47
CA MET A 33 5.48 0.76 -11.67
C MET A 33 5.23 -0.73 -11.57
N ALA A 34 4.00 -1.13 -11.22
CA ALA A 34 3.59 -2.52 -11.07
C ALA A 34 3.88 -3.29 -12.37
N ARG A 35 3.45 -2.76 -13.51
CA ARG A 35 3.71 -3.34 -14.82
C ARG A 35 5.21 -3.49 -15.10
N ALA A 36 6.01 -2.46 -14.87
CA ALA A 36 7.46 -2.53 -15.11
C ALA A 36 8.19 -3.51 -14.16
N ILE A 37 7.63 -3.78 -12.97
CA ILE A 37 8.15 -4.76 -12.01
C ILE A 37 7.74 -6.19 -12.41
N ILE A 38 6.52 -6.38 -12.90
CA ILE A 38 6.06 -7.64 -13.52
C ILE A 38 6.94 -7.98 -14.73
N GLU A 39 7.23 -7.02 -15.59
CA GLU A 39 8.11 -7.19 -16.77
C GLU A 39 9.55 -7.57 -16.38
N LYS A 40 9.97 -7.33 -15.13
CA LYS A 40 11.25 -7.79 -14.56
C LYS A 40 11.18 -9.19 -13.94
N GLY A 41 10.03 -9.86 -13.98
CA GLY A 41 9.83 -11.22 -13.47
C GLY A 41 9.46 -11.30 -11.98
N TYR A 42 9.04 -10.20 -11.35
CA TYR A 42 8.65 -10.18 -9.95
C TYR A 42 7.13 -10.28 -9.77
N SER A 43 6.72 -10.87 -8.66
CA SER A 43 5.31 -11.01 -8.29
C SER A 43 4.74 -9.67 -7.79
N VAL A 44 3.55 -9.32 -8.29
CA VAL A 44 2.87 -8.09 -7.88
C VAL A 44 1.42 -8.39 -7.54
N GLN A 45 0.98 -7.95 -6.36
CA GLN A 45 -0.42 -7.94 -5.96
C GLN A 45 -0.91 -6.49 -6.03
N PHE A 46 -1.94 -6.22 -6.84
CA PHE A 46 -2.57 -4.91 -6.93
C PHE A 46 -4.00 -5.01 -6.38
N LEU A 47 -4.30 -4.24 -5.34
CA LEU A 47 -5.62 -4.19 -4.71
C LEU A 47 -6.02 -2.73 -4.51
N SER A 48 -7.28 -2.40 -4.76
CA SER A 48 -7.88 -1.20 -4.17
C SER A 48 -7.92 -1.34 -2.65
N ALA A 49 -7.99 -0.23 -1.93
CA ALA A 49 -8.14 -0.22 -0.48
C ALA A 49 -9.44 -0.92 -0.04
N TYR A 50 -10.48 -0.85 -0.87
CA TYR A 50 -11.73 -1.57 -0.64
C TYR A 50 -11.56 -3.09 -0.78
N GLU A 51 -10.89 -3.57 -1.83
CA GLU A 51 -10.59 -5.01 -2.00
C GLU A 51 -9.67 -5.52 -0.90
N PHE A 52 -8.66 -4.73 -0.53
CA PHE A 52 -7.79 -5.03 0.60
C PHE A 52 -8.60 -5.15 1.91
N CYS A 53 -9.45 -4.18 2.23
CA CYS A 53 -10.32 -4.22 3.41
C CYS A 53 -11.27 -5.42 3.40
N SER A 54 -11.84 -5.75 2.23
CA SER A 54 -12.70 -6.93 2.05
C SER A 54 -11.94 -8.24 2.29
N LEU A 55 -10.69 -8.33 1.82
CA LEU A 55 -9.81 -9.46 2.10
C LEU A 55 -9.52 -9.57 3.60
N MET A 56 -9.22 -8.44 4.26
CA MET A 56 -8.96 -8.43 5.71
C MET A 56 -10.18 -8.84 6.52
N LEU A 57 -11.39 -8.39 6.11
CA LEU A 57 -12.64 -8.81 6.73
C LEU A 57 -12.85 -10.32 6.57
N LYS A 58 -12.63 -10.86 5.36
CA LYS A 58 -12.72 -12.31 5.11
C LYS A 58 -11.76 -13.07 6.02
N VAL A 59 -10.53 -12.60 6.17
CA VAL A 59 -9.54 -13.21 7.06
C VAL A 59 -9.99 -13.15 8.52
N HIS A 60 -10.54 -12.02 8.94
CA HIS A 60 -11.01 -11.82 10.31
C HIS A 60 -12.13 -12.78 10.69
N THR A 61 -13.06 -13.05 9.77
CA THR A 61 -14.20 -13.93 10.00
C THR A 61 -13.91 -15.41 9.71
N SER A 62 -12.76 -15.74 9.11
CA SER A 62 -12.38 -17.11 8.80
C SER A 62 -11.74 -17.85 9.98
N PRO A 63 -11.83 -19.20 10.02
CA PRO A 63 -11.11 -20.03 10.98
C PRO A 63 -9.61 -19.77 10.95
N ILE A 64 -8.94 -19.86 12.11
CA ILE A 64 -7.50 -19.55 12.25
C ILE A 64 -6.64 -20.35 11.26
N SER A 65 -7.00 -21.62 11.01
CA SER A 65 -6.31 -22.51 10.06
C SER A 65 -6.28 -22.00 8.62
N GLU A 66 -7.23 -21.15 8.22
CA GLU A 66 -7.38 -20.66 6.84
C GLU A 66 -6.81 -19.25 6.65
N ARG A 67 -6.62 -18.49 7.75
CA ARG A 67 -6.21 -17.08 7.70
C ARG A 67 -4.90 -16.85 6.96
N ASN A 68 -3.92 -17.72 7.20
CA ASN A 68 -2.59 -17.61 6.59
C ASN A 68 -2.66 -17.80 5.07
N ALA A 69 -3.47 -18.74 4.59
CA ALA A 69 -3.64 -18.98 3.17
C ALA A 69 -4.30 -17.78 2.48
N LEU A 70 -5.30 -17.18 3.12
CA LEU A 70 -6.01 -16.02 2.57
C LEU A 70 -5.14 -14.75 2.47
N LEU A 71 -4.23 -14.54 3.42
CA LEU A 71 -3.32 -13.38 3.39
C LEU A 71 -2.02 -13.62 2.63
N SER A 72 -1.70 -14.87 2.29
CA SER A 72 -0.38 -15.27 1.79
C SER A 72 0.07 -14.37 0.65
N ASP A 73 -0.73 -14.23 -0.41
CA ASP A 73 -0.35 -13.46 -1.59
C ASP A 73 -0.03 -11.99 -1.26
N ALA A 74 -0.85 -11.35 -0.41
CA ALA A 74 -0.64 -9.98 0.01
C ALA A 74 0.60 -9.82 0.92
N LEU A 75 1.02 -10.88 1.62
CA LEU A 75 2.17 -10.86 2.52
C LEU A 75 3.47 -11.35 1.88
N THR A 76 3.41 -12.12 0.79
CA THR A 76 4.59 -12.75 0.16
C THR A 76 4.95 -12.21 -1.20
N CYS A 77 4.05 -11.51 -1.90
CA CYS A 77 4.38 -10.90 -3.19
C CYS A 77 5.52 -9.87 -3.05
N ASP A 78 6.35 -9.75 -4.09
CA ASP A 78 7.50 -8.85 -4.09
C ASP A 78 7.06 -7.38 -3.97
N LEU A 79 5.97 -7.02 -4.65
CA LEU A 79 5.32 -5.71 -4.55
C LEU A 79 3.82 -5.85 -4.26
N LEU A 80 3.37 -5.23 -3.17
CA LEU A 80 1.96 -4.98 -2.90
C LEU A 80 1.62 -3.54 -3.29
N VAL A 81 0.56 -3.34 -4.06
CA VAL A 81 -0.04 -2.04 -4.30
C VAL A 81 -1.39 -1.98 -3.60
N ILE A 82 -1.60 -0.96 -2.75
CA ILE A 82 -2.89 -0.62 -2.14
C ILE A 82 -3.32 0.73 -2.73
N ASP A 83 -4.28 0.70 -3.65
CA ASP A 83 -4.74 1.88 -4.37
C ASP A 83 -5.91 2.58 -3.67
N ASP A 84 -5.92 3.91 -3.67
CA ASP A 84 -6.94 4.78 -3.08
C ASP A 84 -7.22 4.50 -1.59
N LEU A 85 -6.15 4.35 -0.79
CA LEU A 85 -6.22 4.26 0.67
C LEU A 85 -6.94 5.49 1.24
N GLY A 86 -7.97 5.27 2.04
CA GLY A 86 -8.86 6.29 2.58
C GLY A 86 -10.30 6.15 2.11
N THR A 87 -10.55 5.37 1.07
CA THR A 87 -11.89 5.14 0.48
C THR A 87 -12.63 3.94 1.09
N GLU A 88 -11.91 3.05 1.75
CA GLU A 88 -12.43 1.84 2.36
C GLU A 88 -13.18 2.11 3.68
N PRO A 89 -14.14 1.26 4.08
CA PRO A 89 -14.83 1.42 5.35
C PRO A 89 -13.91 1.21 6.55
N MET A 90 -14.16 1.96 7.63
CA MET A 90 -13.47 1.77 8.91
C MET A 90 -14.21 0.72 9.75
N LEU A 91 -13.83 -0.54 9.57
CA LEU A 91 -14.39 -1.67 10.32
C LEU A 91 -13.64 -1.86 11.63
N LYS A 92 -14.39 -1.87 12.74
CA LYS A 92 -13.83 -2.05 14.09
C LYS A 92 -13.04 -3.35 14.18
N ASN A 93 -11.82 -3.29 14.74
CA ASN A 93 -10.89 -4.41 14.90
C ASN A 93 -10.41 -5.07 13.58
N VAL A 94 -10.69 -4.45 12.42
CA VAL A 94 -10.33 -5.01 11.11
C VAL A 94 -9.44 -4.03 10.35
N THR A 95 -9.96 -2.88 9.92
CA THR A 95 -9.26 -2.03 8.93
C THR A 95 -7.87 -1.58 9.42
N VAL A 96 -7.78 -1.05 10.64
CA VAL A 96 -6.50 -0.56 11.19
C VAL A 96 -5.57 -1.72 11.57
N GLU A 97 -6.08 -2.75 12.23
CA GLU A 97 -5.29 -3.87 12.74
C GLU A 97 -4.61 -4.64 11.60
N TYR A 98 -5.36 -4.97 10.55
CA TYR A 98 -4.80 -5.75 9.44
C TYR A 98 -3.97 -4.92 8.47
N LEU A 99 -4.27 -3.62 8.30
CA LEU A 99 -3.38 -2.71 7.59
C LEU A 99 -2.03 -2.63 8.32
N LEU A 100 -2.05 -2.49 9.64
CA LEU A 100 -0.83 -2.43 10.44
C LEU A 100 -0.04 -3.74 10.35
N LEU A 101 -0.70 -4.87 10.55
CA LEU A 101 -0.10 -6.21 10.41
C LEU A 101 0.55 -6.37 9.04
N THR A 102 -0.15 -6.00 7.97
CA THR A 102 0.37 -6.12 6.61
C THR A 102 1.61 -5.25 6.41
N LEU A 103 1.59 -4.00 6.87
CA LEU A 103 2.74 -3.10 6.76
C LEU A 103 3.95 -3.63 7.56
N GLU A 104 3.74 -4.10 8.79
CA GLU A 104 4.80 -4.61 9.66
C GLU A 104 5.42 -5.91 9.13
N GLU A 105 4.58 -6.87 8.72
CA GLU A 105 5.03 -8.14 8.16
C GLU A 105 5.85 -7.93 6.89
N ARG A 106 5.35 -7.10 5.96
CA ARG A 106 6.07 -6.81 4.71
C ARG A 106 7.36 -6.05 4.96
N GLN A 107 7.36 -5.09 5.87
CA GLN A 107 8.57 -4.35 6.25
C GLN A 107 9.62 -5.29 6.87
N SER A 108 9.23 -6.21 7.74
CA SER A 108 10.14 -7.18 8.37
C SER A 108 10.80 -8.11 7.34
N LYS A 109 10.06 -8.49 6.29
CA LYS A 109 10.53 -9.32 5.18
C LYS A 109 11.27 -8.53 4.10
N GLY A 110 11.35 -7.20 4.24
CA GLY A 110 11.96 -6.33 3.24
C GLY A 110 11.22 -6.29 1.91
N LEU A 111 9.93 -6.62 1.89
CA LEU A 111 9.06 -6.60 0.72
C LEU A 111 8.53 -5.18 0.46
N ALA A 112 8.29 -4.85 -0.81
CA ALA A 112 7.91 -3.49 -1.19
C ALA A 112 6.40 -3.28 -1.12
N THR A 113 5.97 -2.10 -0.68
CA THR A 113 4.57 -1.69 -0.65
C THR A 113 4.43 -0.32 -1.29
N VAL A 114 3.50 -0.17 -2.22
CA VAL A 114 3.10 1.11 -2.81
C VAL A 114 1.68 1.41 -2.39
N ILE A 115 1.44 2.62 -1.91
CA ILE A 115 0.11 3.11 -1.52
C ILE A 115 -0.19 4.35 -2.33
N THR A 116 -1.42 4.48 -2.82
CA THR A 116 -1.94 5.75 -3.32
C THR A 116 -3.04 6.25 -2.39
N THR A 117 -3.16 7.56 -2.21
CA THR A 117 -4.18 8.15 -1.35
C THR A 117 -4.48 9.60 -1.73
N ASN A 118 -5.74 10.01 -1.54
CA ASN A 118 -6.14 11.42 -1.61
C ASN A 118 -6.01 12.14 -0.24
N LEU A 119 -5.62 11.43 0.81
CA LEU A 119 -5.50 11.98 2.16
C LEU A 119 -4.16 12.71 2.35
N SER A 120 -4.19 13.86 3.04
CA SER A 120 -2.99 14.49 3.57
C SER A 120 -2.36 13.63 4.68
N GLY A 121 -1.11 13.91 5.05
CA GLY A 121 -0.46 13.22 6.17
C GLY A 121 -1.25 13.34 7.48
N GLU A 122 -1.83 14.51 7.75
CA GLU A 122 -2.71 14.75 8.90
C GLU A 122 -4.00 13.91 8.82
N ASN A 123 -4.62 13.82 7.64
CA ASN A 123 -5.82 13.00 7.47
C ASN A 123 -5.53 11.50 7.61
N ILE A 124 -4.34 11.04 7.19
CA ILE A 124 -3.88 9.67 7.44
C ILE A 124 -3.72 9.45 8.96
N LEU A 125 -3.07 10.38 9.66
CA LEU A 125 -2.90 10.31 11.12
C LEU A 125 -4.24 10.24 11.84
N ASN A 126 -5.18 11.12 11.49
CA ASN A 126 -6.50 11.18 12.11
C ASN A 126 -7.35 9.94 11.82
N ARG A 127 -7.25 9.38 10.60
CA ARG A 127 -8.05 8.22 10.19
C ARG A 127 -7.53 6.90 10.72
N TYR A 128 -6.21 6.70 10.70
CA TYR A 128 -5.59 5.40 10.97
C TYR A 128 -4.75 5.35 12.26
N GLY A 129 -4.52 6.51 12.89
CA GLY A 129 -3.74 6.63 14.10
C GLY A 129 -2.22 6.68 13.89
N GLU A 130 -1.51 6.99 14.99
CA GLU A 130 -0.06 7.24 15.00
C GLU A 130 0.77 6.05 14.51
N ARG A 131 0.35 4.82 14.84
CA ARG A 131 1.11 3.61 14.49
C ARG A 131 1.21 3.44 12.97
N ILE A 132 0.09 3.58 12.25
CA ILE A 132 0.05 3.52 10.79
C ILE A 132 0.83 4.70 10.20
N TYR A 133 0.55 5.91 10.65
CA TYR A 133 1.23 7.10 10.14
C TYR A 133 2.76 7.00 10.28
N SER A 134 3.25 6.51 11.42
CA SER A 134 4.67 6.27 11.66
C SER A 134 5.27 5.28 10.65
N ARG A 135 4.60 4.13 10.40
CA ARG A 135 5.06 3.16 9.39
C ARG A 135 5.08 3.72 7.97
N LEU A 136 4.15 4.60 7.63
CA LEU A 136 4.07 5.23 6.30
C LEU A 136 5.05 6.41 6.12
N SER A 137 5.48 7.06 7.20
CA SER A 137 6.33 8.26 7.17
C SER A 137 7.77 8.05 7.65
N HIS A 138 8.12 6.84 8.12
CA HIS A 138 9.44 6.55 8.67
C HIS A 138 10.55 6.66 7.61
N LYS A 139 11.32 7.77 7.64
CA LYS A 139 12.29 8.16 6.60
C LYS A 139 13.33 7.09 6.20
N GLN A 140 13.63 6.13 7.06
CA GLN A 140 14.58 5.05 6.75
C GLN A 140 14.01 4.01 5.79
N TYR A 141 12.70 3.74 5.85
CA TYR A 141 12.04 2.64 5.13
C TYR A 141 10.91 3.12 4.22
N SER A 142 10.36 4.30 4.50
CA SER A 142 9.13 4.78 3.88
C SER A 142 9.29 6.22 3.39
N MET A 143 8.55 6.57 2.34
CA MET A 143 8.57 7.90 1.76
C MET A 143 7.17 8.29 1.28
N ILE A 144 6.68 9.43 1.77
CA ILE A 144 5.47 10.07 1.25
C ILE A 144 5.89 11.06 0.17
N ILE A 145 5.36 10.86 -1.03
CA ILE A 145 5.57 11.69 -2.20
C ILE A 145 4.27 12.42 -2.49
N GLN A 146 4.26 13.74 -2.29
CA GLN A 146 3.14 14.58 -2.66
C GLN A 146 3.13 14.80 -4.18
N MET A 147 2.06 14.38 -4.84
CA MET A 147 1.79 14.60 -6.25
C MET A 147 0.92 15.85 -6.38
N GLN A 148 1.44 16.84 -7.07
CA GLN A 148 0.75 18.09 -7.39
C GLN A 148 0.50 18.14 -8.90
N GLY A 149 -0.67 18.62 -9.30
CA GLY A 149 -1.05 18.76 -10.69
C GLY A 149 -2.56 19.00 -10.83
N ASN A 150 -2.96 19.52 -11.98
CA ASN A 150 -4.37 19.58 -12.37
C ASN A 150 -4.91 18.16 -12.58
N ASP A 151 -6.23 18.01 -12.50
CA ASP A 151 -6.86 16.72 -12.82
C ASP A 151 -6.52 16.36 -14.27
N LEU A 152 -5.68 15.34 -14.46
CA LEU A 152 -5.24 14.86 -15.78
C LEU A 152 -6.36 14.16 -16.56
N ARG A 153 -7.56 14.02 -15.97
CA ARG A 153 -8.77 13.52 -16.62
C ARG A 153 -9.56 14.63 -17.34
N LEU A 154 -9.21 15.90 -17.09
CA LEU A 154 -9.76 17.09 -17.75
C LEU A 154 -8.81 17.59 -18.83
#